data_AF-A0A935S4B0-F1
#
_entry.id   AF-A0A935S4B0-F1
#
_cell.length_a   1.000
_cell.length_b   1.000
_cell.length_c   1.000
_cell.angle_alpha   90.00
_cell.angle_beta   90.00
_cell.angle_gamma   90.00
#
_symmetry.space_group_name_H-M   'P 1'
#
loop_
_entity.id
_entity.type
_entity.pdbx_description
1 polymer ?
#
loop_
_entity_poly.entity_id
_entity_poly.type
_entity_poly.pdbx_seq_one_letter_code
_entity_poly.pdbx_strand_id
1 'polypeptide(L)'
;MKSGAGVNPLITAYLGGTGLPNTLIQDGIWRFIGSDYITINGIDLLDPNTANPDYMEFGYGFFKASVTDGCQNNTIQNCVVTLSRNNNSTGSGMAVDGSRAIDVVNALTGAHTTALTITSIAGSNSNNKFYKNTLQNCNIGVALIGFADVSPFTFADYGNDVGGNSTVTGNTIIDFGGATAAALPAAGIRTFAQYNVNASYNTINNNTGAGINHTNILRGIVLSTALSANATVNNNTITIKSDATASASGIENLSGATAANNTITINNNLITGCTSSLATTQIWYGIWNNAASCSHLSISNNTFTNNTTNATTGAVI
;
A
#
# COMPACT_ATOMS: atom_id res chain seq x y z
N MET A 1 -15.08 -12.70 -13.57
CA MET A 1 -13.89 -13.28 -14.24
C MET A 1 -14.01 -13.03 -15.74
N LYS A 2 -12.91 -12.72 -16.40
CA LYS A 2 -12.86 -12.75 -17.87
C LYS A 2 -12.71 -14.19 -18.37
N SER A 3 -13.47 -14.55 -19.41
CA SER A 3 -13.26 -15.75 -20.21
C SER A 3 -12.91 -15.35 -21.65
N GLY A 4 -11.76 -15.79 -22.15
CA GLY A 4 -11.32 -15.57 -23.54
C GLY A 4 -10.19 -14.55 -23.76
N ALA A 5 -9.77 -14.39 -25.01
CA ALA A 5 -8.74 -13.44 -25.44
C ALA A 5 -9.28 -11.99 -25.52
N GLY A 6 -8.39 -10.99 -25.62
CA GLY A 6 -8.75 -9.56 -25.80
C GLY A 6 -8.34 -8.69 -24.61
N VAL A 7 -8.87 -7.46 -24.52
CA VAL A 7 -8.67 -6.53 -23.40
C VAL A 7 -9.56 -6.94 -22.21
N ASN A 8 -9.18 -6.64 -20.98
CA ASN A 8 -10.05 -6.90 -19.83
C ASN A 8 -11.32 -6.02 -19.91
N PRO A 9 -12.48 -6.48 -19.41
CA PRO A 9 -13.59 -5.58 -19.11
C PRO A 9 -13.11 -4.40 -18.26
N LEU A 10 -13.58 -3.20 -18.57
CA LEU A 10 -13.20 -1.97 -17.90
C LEU A 10 -14.42 -1.37 -17.19
N ILE A 11 -14.29 -1.07 -15.90
CA ILE A 11 -15.24 -0.24 -15.16
C ILE A 11 -14.63 1.16 -15.03
N THR A 12 -15.37 2.15 -15.50
CA THR A 12 -14.96 3.55 -15.42
C THR A 12 -15.67 4.22 -14.25
N ALA A 13 -14.94 5.02 -13.47
CA ALA A 13 -15.47 5.80 -12.37
C ALA A 13 -16.58 6.74 -12.86
N TYR A 14 -17.48 7.06 -11.94
CA TYR A 14 -18.54 8.03 -12.20
C TYR A 14 -17.99 9.47 -12.09
N LEU A 15 -18.75 10.43 -12.60
CA LEU A 15 -18.40 11.87 -12.56
C LEU A 15 -19.07 12.57 -11.38
N GLY A 16 -18.44 13.61 -10.83
CA GLY A 16 -19.02 14.44 -9.77
C GLY A 16 -18.97 13.81 -8.39
N GLY A 17 -17.92 13.04 -8.09
CA GLY A 17 -17.58 12.62 -6.74
C GLY A 17 -17.43 13.82 -5.80
N THR A 18 -17.74 13.63 -4.52
CA THR A 18 -17.59 14.67 -3.48
C THR A 18 -16.94 14.15 -2.21
N GLY A 19 -16.74 12.83 -2.11
CA GLY A 19 -15.91 12.20 -1.10
C GLY A 19 -14.46 12.64 -1.25
N LEU A 20 -13.75 12.71 -0.14
CA LEU A 20 -12.34 13.03 -0.07
C LEU A 20 -11.67 12.09 0.92
N PRO A 21 -10.33 11.96 0.91
CA PRO A 21 -9.61 11.12 1.88
C PRO A 21 -9.89 11.41 3.37
N ASN A 22 -10.45 12.57 3.73
CA ASN A 22 -10.85 12.92 5.10
C ASN A 22 -12.37 12.87 5.38
N THR A 23 -13.22 12.47 4.43
CA THR A 23 -14.68 12.39 4.64
C THR A 23 -15.11 11.01 5.14
N LEU A 24 -16.23 10.98 5.90
CA LEU A 24 -16.83 9.74 6.41
C LEU A 24 -17.25 8.77 5.29
N ILE A 25 -17.68 9.32 4.16
CA ILE A 25 -18.04 8.57 2.96
C ILE A 25 -17.09 9.03 1.87
N GLN A 26 -16.32 8.09 1.34
CA GLN A 26 -15.36 8.32 0.26
C GLN A 26 -15.85 7.68 -1.02
N ASP A 27 -15.43 8.25 -2.13
CA ASP A 27 -15.75 7.76 -3.45
C ASP A 27 -14.77 6.70 -3.90
N GLY A 28 -15.29 5.74 -4.65
CA GLY A 28 -14.50 4.64 -5.14
C GLY A 28 -15.28 3.81 -6.15
N ILE A 29 -14.54 2.98 -6.88
CA ILE A 29 -15.09 2.31 -8.06
C ILE A 29 -15.77 0.99 -7.67
N TRP A 30 -15.16 0.20 -6.77
CA TRP A 30 -15.68 -1.09 -6.35
C TRP A 30 -15.47 -1.32 -4.85
N ARG A 31 -16.55 -1.67 -4.12
CA ARG A 31 -16.49 -2.02 -2.70
C ARG A 31 -16.78 -3.51 -2.49
N PHE A 32 -15.93 -4.16 -1.70
CA PHE A 32 -16.20 -5.39 -0.96
C PHE A 32 -16.64 -5.00 0.44
N ILE A 33 -17.71 -5.60 0.94
CA ILE A 33 -18.26 -5.31 2.26
C ILE A 33 -18.55 -6.66 2.91
N GLY A 34 -17.76 -7.05 3.93
CA GLY A 34 -17.87 -8.39 4.56
C GLY A 34 -17.89 -9.53 3.54
N SER A 35 -17.16 -9.38 2.44
CA SER A 35 -17.24 -10.31 1.31
C SER A 35 -16.20 -11.41 1.48
N ASP A 36 -16.58 -12.64 1.17
CA ASP A 36 -15.72 -13.80 1.35
C ASP A 36 -15.55 -14.62 0.08
N TYR A 37 -14.34 -15.14 -0.14
CA TYR A 37 -14.00 -16.05 -1.25
C TYR A 37 -14.32 -15.50 -2.65
N ILE A 38 -14.36 -14.18 -2.82
CA ILE A 38 -14.57 -13.57 -4.12
C ILE A 38 -13.24 -13.50 -4.89
N THR A 39 -13.25 -13.97 -6.13
CA THR A 39 -12.12 -13.78 -7.06
C THR A 39 -12.51 -12.83 -8.19
N ILE A 40 -11.85 -11.68 -8.23
CA ILE A 40 -11.82 -10.81 -9.41
C ILE A 40 -10.58 -11.17 -10.21
N ASN A 41 -10.81 -11.56 -11.46
CA ASN A 41 -9.74 -11.94 -12.37
C ASN A 41 -9.93 -11.24 -13.71
N GLY A 42 -9.08 -10.25 -13.97
CA GLY A 42 -9.03 -9.50 -15.21
C GLY A 42 -10.24 -8.59 -15.41
N ILE A 43 -10.52 -7.72 -14.43
CA ILE A 43 -11.45 -6.59 -14.59
C ILE A 43 -10.65 -5.33 -14.25
N ASP A 44 -10.54 -4.42 -15.19
CA ASP A 44 -9.76 -3.20 -15.04
C ASP A 44 -10.66 -2.08 -14.49
N LEU A 45 -10.04 -1.14 -13.77
CA LEU A 45 -10.70 0.04 -13.21
C LEU A 45 -10.00 1.30 -13.69
N LEU A 46 -10.76 2.31 -14.09
CA LEU A 46 -10.25 3.61 -14.52
C LEU A 46 -11.01 4.75 -13.84
N ASP A 47 -10.29 5.66 -13.21
CA ASP A 47 -10.80 6.99 -12.86
C ASP A 47 -10.34 8.01 -13.92
N PRO A 48 -11.25 8.52 -14.78
CA PRO A 48 -10.93 9.52 -15.78
C PRO A 48 -11.10 10.96 -15.27
N ASN A 49 -11.51 11.17 -14.02
CA ASN A 49 -11.75 12.49 -13.47
C ASN A 49 -10.45 13.31 -13.46
N THR A 50 -10.56 14.64 -13.63
CA THR A 50 -9.40 15.53 -13.82
C THR A 50 -9.29 16.65 -12.79
N ALA A 51 -10.19 16.70 -11.80
CA ALA A 51 -10.20 17.72 -10.76
C ALA A 51 -10.71 17.14 -9.43
N ASN A 52 -10.24 17.72 -8.32
CA ASN A 52 -10.83 17.49 -7.01
C ASN A 52 -12.13 18.31 -6.88
N PRO A 53 -13.18 17.81 -6.21
CA PRO A 53 -13.24 16.54 -5.46
C PRO A 53 -13.67 15.32 -6.29
N ASP A 54 -13.74 15.43 -7.62
CA ASP A 54 -14.36 14.38 -8.47
C ASP A 54 -13.53 13.09 -8.56
N TYR A 55 -12.26 13.10 -8.17
CA TYR A 55 -11.41 11.89 -8.19
C TYR A 55 -11.96 10.81 -7.26
N MET A 56 -11.66 9.54 -7.57
CA MET A 56 -11.95 8.42 -6.70
C MET A 56 -10.84 8.23 -5.66
N GLU A 57 -11.22 8.00 -4.40
CA GLU A 57 -10.30 7.68 -3.32
C GLU A 57 -9.75 6.25 -3.43
N PHE A 58 -10.50 5.32 -4.02
CA PHE A 58 -10.03 3.96 -4.19
C PHE A 58 -10.58 3.23 -5.43
N GLY A 59 -9.79 2.28 -5.92
CA GLY A 59 -10.21 1.34 -6.96
C GLY A 59 -11.03 0.21 -6.37
N TYR A 60 -10.34 -0.78 -5.80
CA TYR A 60 -10.95 -1.86 -5.02
C TYR A 60 -10.81 -1.57 -3.53
N GLY A 61 -11.93 -1.32 -2.85
CA GLY A 61 -12.00 -1.08 -1.41
C GLY A 61 -12.59 -2.27 -0.64
N PHE A 62 -11.96 -2.71 0.43
CA PHE A 62 -12.38 -3.81 1.29
C PHE A 62 -12.78 -3.26 2.66
N PHE A 63 -14.07 -3.26 2.92
CA PHE A 63 -14.69 -2.73 4.12
C PHE A 63 -15.24 -3.85 4.99
N LYS A 64 -15.29 -3.56 6.28
CA LYS A 64 -16.00 -4.42 7.22
C LYS A 64 -17.50 -4.19 7.06
N ALA A 65 -18.29 -5.25 7.13
CA ALA A 65 -19.74 -5.16 7.25
C ALA A 65 -20.15 -4.84 8.70
N SER A 66 -19.37 -5.33 9.68
CA SER A 66 -19.56 -5.06 11.11
C SER A 66 -18.29 -5.35 11.90
N VAL A 67 -18.32 -5.17 13.24
CA VAL A 67 -17.22 -5.57 14.13
C VAL A 67 -17.00 -7.09 14.21
N THR A 68 -17.91 -7.88 13.63
CA THR A 68 -17.82 -9.34 13.57
C THR A 68 -17.79 -9.90 12.14
N ASP A 69 -17.74 -9.04 11.12
CA ASP A 69 -17.81 -9.44 9.72
C ASP A 69 -16.96 -8.52 8.85
N GLY A 70 -15.80 -9.02 8.42
CA GLY A 70 -14.85 -8.38 7.53
C GLY A 70 -14.61 -9.22 6.27
N CYS A 71 -13.79 -8.74 5.37
CA CYS A 71 -13.55 -9.41 4.09
C CYS A 71 -12.50 -10.52 4.21
N GLN A 72 -12.86 -11.78 3.91
CA GLN A 72 -11.98 -12.92 4.07
C GLN A 72 -11.68 -13.66 2.75
N ASN A 73 -10.42 -14.06 2.55
CA ASN A 73 -10.02 -14.97 1.46
C ASN A 73 -10.37 -14.50 0.04
N ASN A 74 -10.50 -13.19 -0.18
CA ASN A 74 -10.77 -12.67 -1.52
C ASN A 74 -9.48 -12.60 -2.33
N THR A 75 -9.59 -12.59 -3.65
CA THR A 75 -8.47 -12.46 -4.57
C THR A 75 -8.77 -11.43 -5.65
N ILE A 76 -7.90 -10.42 -5.79
CA ILE A 76 -7.87 -9.52 -6.94
C ILE A 76 -6.65 -9.88 -7.76
N GLN A 77 -6.84 -10.26 -9.03
CA GLN A 77 -5.75 -10.65 -9.89
C GLN A 77 -5.90 -10.28 -11.36
N ASN A 78 -4.76 -10.11 -12.04
CA ASN A 78 -4.67 -9.77 -13.46
C ASN A 78 -5.45 -8.49 -13.84
N CYS A 79 -5.67 -7.57 -12.90
CA CYS A 79 -6.38 -6.31 -13.14
C CYS A 79 -5.41 -5.16 -13.40
N VAL A 80 -5.84 -4.18 -14.19
CA VAL A 80 -5.23 -2.85 -14.26
C VAL A 80 -6.11 -1.87 -13.50
N VAL A 81 -5.55 -1.19 -12.50
CA VAL A 81 -6.25 -0.12 -11.76
C VAL A 81 -5.51 1.18 -12.01
N THR A 82 -6.16 2.11 -12.71
CA THR A 82 -5.66 3.46 -12.97
C THR A 82 -6.54 4.46 -12.24
N LEU A 83 -5.98 5.18 -11.27
CA LEU A 83 -6.67 6.27 -10.58
C LEU A 83 -6.09 7.63 -11.03
N SER A 84 -6.13 8.62 -10.13
CA SER A 84 -5.41 9.88 -10.28
C SER A 84 -4.46 10.11 -9.09
N ARG A 85 -3.17 10.27 -9.37
CA ARG A 85 -2.16 10.66 -8.38
C ARG A 85 -2.34 12.09 -7.88
N ASN A 86 -3.10 12.90 -8.63
CA ASN A 86 -3.46 14.26 -8.22
C ASN A 86 -4.55 14.26 -7.12
N ASN A 87 -5.21 13.12 -6.86
CA ASN A 87 -5.89 12.94 -5.58
C ASN A 87 -4.83 12.67 -4.50
N ASN A 88 -4.32 13.75 -3.92
CA ASN A 88 -3.32 13.74 -2.85
C ASN A 88 -3.79 14.56 -1.64
N SER A 89 -5.09 14.55 -1.36
CA SER A 89 -5.71 15.24 -0.23
C SER A 89 -5.51 14.47 1.09
N THR A 90 -5.60 15.18 2.22
CA THR A 90 -5.24 14.65 3.54
C THR A 90 -6.20 13.57 3.99
N GLY A 91 -5.64 12.45 4.45
CA GLY A 91 -6.41 11.38 5.09
C GLY A 91 -6.92 11.77 6.47
N SER A 92 -7.74 10.91 7.07
CA SER A 92 -8.17 11.05 8.46
C SER A 92 -8.46 9.69 9.09
N GLY A 93 -7.94 9.46 10.29
CA GLY A 93 -8.11 8.21 11.02
C GLY A 93 -7.61 7.00 10.23
N MET A 94 -8.52 6.06 9.91
CA MET A 94 -8.17 4.86 9.13
C MET A 94 -8.04 5.13 7.63
N ALA A 95 -8.62 6.22 7.13
CA ALA A 95 -8.45 6.60 5.74
C ALA A 95 -7.10 7.30 5.55
N VAL A 96 -6.25 6.72 4.71
CA VAL A 96 -4.92 7.27 4.40
C VAL A 96 -4.98 8.30 3.28
N ASP A 97 -3.89 9.04 3.11
CA ASP A 97 -3.77 10.16 2.18
C ASP A 97 -3.96 9.75 0.71
N GLY A 98 -4.69 10.58 -0.04
CA GLY A 98 -4.89 10.46 -1.48
C GLY A 98 -5.58 9.18 -1.96
N SER A 99 -5.47 8.95 -3.27
CA SER A 99 -6.06 7.79 -3.94
C SER A 99 -5.28 6.50 -3.69
N ARG A 100 -6.00 5.37 -3.60
CA ARG A 100 -5.48 4.04 -3.25
C ARG A 100 -5.97 3.00 -4.25
N ALA A 101 -5.09 2.42 -5.06
CA ALA A 101 -5.55 1.47 -6.07
C ALA A 101 -6.25 0.25 -5.43
N ILE A 102 -5.69 -0.25 -4.33
CA ILE A 102 -6.29 -1.22 -3.44
C ILE A 102 -6.30 -0.66 -2.02
N ASP A 103 -7.46 -0.72 -1.37
CA ASP A 103 -7.66 -0.23 -0.01
C ASP A 103 -8.33 -1.31 0.84
N VAL A 104 -7.65 -1.79 1.88
CA VAL A 104 -8.21 -2.71 2.87
C VAL A 104 -8.23 -1.97 4.19
N VAL A 105 -9.43 -1.72 4.72
CA VAL A 105 -9.58 -0.74 5.80
C VAL A 105 -10.44 -1.27 6.95
N ASN A 106 -10.01 -0.96 8.17
CA ASN A 106 -10.77 -1.17 9.40
C ASN A 106 -11.86 -0.10 9.59
N ALA A 107 -12.83 -0.09 8.69
CA ALA A 107 -13.95 0.85 8.71
C ALA A 107 -15.20 0.27 8.02
N LEU A 108 -16.34 0.91 8.31
CA LEU A 108 -17.57 0.76 7.53
C LEU A 108 -17.56 1.72 6.34
N THR A 109 -18.30 1.41 5.28
CA THR A 109 -18.41 2.29 4.10
C THR A 109 -19.04 3.65 4.39
N GLY A 110 -19.86 3.74 5.44
CA GLY A 110 -20.49 4.98 5.91
C GLY A 110 -19.65 5.80 6.89
N ALA A 111 -18.49 5.28 7.31
CA ALA A 111 -17.65 5.87 8.36
C ALA A 111 -16.16 5.54 8.15
N HIS A 112 -15.64 5.79 6.93
CA HIS A 112 -14.30 5.41 6.48
C HIS A 112 -13.18 5.90 7.42
N THR A 113 -13.30 7.12 7.95
CA THR A 113 -12.28 7.69 8.84
C THR A 113 -12.33 7.14 10.27
N THR A 114 -13.35 6.35 10.61
CA THR A 114 -13.62 5.90 11.98
C THR A 114 -13.20 4.45 12.16
N ALA A 115 -12.20 4.22 13.02
CA ALA A 115 -11.75 2.88 13.36
C ALA A 115 -12.84 2.07 14.08
N LEU A 116 -12.94 0.79 13.75
CA LEU A 116 -13.77 -0.17 14.48
C LEU A 116 -12.96 -0.93 15.52
N THR A 117 -13.59 -1.25 16.66
CA THR A 117 -13.07 -2.20 17.64
C THR A 117 -13.60 -3.58 17.29
N ILE A 118 -12.73 -4.45 16.77
CA ILE A 118 -13.12 -5.78 16.29
C ILE A 118 -13.24 -6.74 17.48
N THR A 119 -14.30 -7.57 17.47
CA THR A 119 -14.65 -8.45 18.59
C THR A 119 -14.70 -9.93 18.21
N SER A 120 -14.41 -10.27 16.95
CA SER A 120 -14.29 -11.65 16.50
C SER A 120 -13.28 -11.77 15.36
N ILE A 121 -12.72 -12.98 15.17
CA ILE A 121 -11.79 -13.28 14.06
C ILE A 121 -12.43 -13.00 12.70
N ALA A 122 -13.72 -13.31 12.54
CA ALA A 122 -14.45 -13.06 11.31
C ALA A 122 -14.61 -11.56 11.01
N GLY A 123 -14.44 -10.68 11.99
CA GLY A 123 -14.44 -9.23 11.79
C GLY A 123 -13.13 -8.68 11.23
N SER A 124 -12.06 -9.47 11.13
CA SER A 124 -10.81 -9.06 10.47
C SER A 124 -10.98 -9.00 8.95
N ASN A 125 -10.13 -8.23 8.26
CA ASN A 125 -9.99 -8.33 6.80
C ASN A 125 -8.73 -9.13 6.54
N SER A 126 -8.85 -10.44 6.38
CA SER A 126 -7.73 -11.37 6.45
C SER A 126 -7.66 -12.32 5.26
N ASN A 127 -6.45 -12.80 4.98
CA ASN A 127 -6.14 -13.76 3.92
C ASN A 127 -6.55 -13.29 2.51
N ASN A 128 -6.67 -11.98 2.31
CA ASN A 128 -6.94 -11.39 1.00
C ASN A 128 -5.66 -11.35 0.16
N LYS A 129 -5.82 -11.54 -1.14
CA LYS A 129 -4.72 -11.80 -2.07
C LYS A 129 -4.77 -10.82 -3.23
N PHE A 130 -3.63 -10.20 -3.52
CA PHE A 130 -3.48 -9.20 -4.56
C PHE A 130 -2.33 -9.61 -5.46
N TYR A 131 -2.64 -10.17 -6.63
CA TYR A 131 -1.64 -10.82 -7.50
C TYR A 131 -1.67 -10.33 -8.94
N LYS A 132 -0.50 -10.11 -9.53
CA LYS A 132 -0.34 -9.79 -10.96
C LYS A 132 -1.22 -8.61 -11.42
N ASN A 133 -1.48 -7.67 -10.51
CA ASN A 133 -2.18 -6.45 -10.85
C ASN A 133 -1.18 -5.40 -11.34
N THR A 134 -1.62 -4.52 -12.24
CA THR A 134 -0.94 -3.27 -12.55
C THR A 134 -1.68 -2.15 -11.84
N LEU A 135 -1.04 -1.54 -10.83
CA LEU A 135 -1.62 -0.48 -10.01
C LEU A 135 -0.88 0.82 -10.35
N GLN A 136 -1.59 1.79 -10.91
CA GLN A 136 -0.92 2.94 -11.50
C GLN A 136 -1.67 4.27 -11.35
N ASN A 137 -0.89 5.36 -11.45
CA ASN A 137 -1.37 6.73 -11.37
C ASN A 137 -2.23 6.99 -10.12
N CYS A 138 -1.80 6.49 -8.96
CA CYS A 138 -2.47 6.64 -7.67
C CYS A 138 -1.54 7.32 -6.64
N ASN A 139 -2.05 7.80 -5.51
CA ASN A 139 -1.16 8.25 -4.44
C ASN A 139 -0.50 7.06 -3.71
N ILE A 140 -1.28 6.01 -3.47
CA ILE A 140 -0.86 4.76 -2.84
C ILE A 140 -1.26 3.56 -3.70
N GLY A 141 -0.36 2.62 -3.94
CA GLY A 141 -0.68 1.40 -4.68
C GLY A 141 -1.60 0.48 -3.88
N VAL A 142 -1.11 -0.02 -2.75
CA VAL A 142 -1.87 -0.88 -1.83
C VAL A 142 -1.82 -0.31 -0.42
N ALA A 143 -2.98 -0.04 0.18
CA ALA A 143 -3.14 0.32 1.58
C ALA A 143 -3.81 -0.83 2.34
N LEU A 144 -3.13 -1.37 3.37
CA LEU A 144 -3.65 -2.42 4.26
C LEU A 144 -3.72 -1.89 5.69
N ILE A 145 -4.83 -1.26 6.06
CA ILE A 145 -5.02 -0.53 7.31
C ILE A 145 -5.95 -1.31 8.23
N GLY A 146 -5.35 -2.15 9.09
CA GLY A 146 -6.06 -3.06 9.97
C GLY A 146 -6.46 -2.48 11.32
N PHE A 147 -7.11 -3.32 12.13
CA PHE A 147 -7.41 -3.02 13.52
C PHE A 147 -6.17 -3.23 14.39
N ALA A 148 -5.72 -2.16 15.07
CA ALA A 148 -4.64 -2.21 16.06
C ALA A 148 -5.11 -2.90 17.34
N ASP A 149 -5.24 -4.22 17.27
CA ASP A 149 -5.65 -5.05 18.40
C ASP A 149 -4.59 -5.04 19.52
N VAL A 150 -5.00 -5.47 20.70
CA VAL A 150 -4.13 -5.67 21.86
C VAL A 150 -3.82 -7.16 22.04
N SER A 151 -2.71 -7.48 22.70
CA SER A 151 -2.31 -8.87 22.96
C SER A 151 -3.49 -9.69 23.54
N PRO A 152 -3.82 -10.88 22.98
CA PRO A 152 -2.98 -11.69 22.09
C PRO A 152 -3.17 -11.45 20.58
N PHE A 153 -3.69 -10.30 20.17
CA PHE A 153 -3.84 -9.86 18.76
C PHE A 153 -4.78 -10.77 17.93
N THR A 154 -5.78 -11.35 18.57
CA THR A 154 -6.70 -12.35 17.98
C THR A 154 -7.56 -11.76 16.86
N PHE A 155 -7.84 -10.46 16.91
CA PHE A 155 -8.79 -9.78 16.04
C PHE A 155 -8.12 -8.82 15.05
N ALA A 156 -6.78 -8.79 15.04
CA ALA A 156 -6.04 -8.06 14.03
C ALA A 156 -6.21 -8.68 12.64
N ASP A 157 -5.93 -7.90 11.61
CA ASP A 157 -5.92 -8.38 10.24
C ASP A 157 -4.68 -9.26 10.00
N TYR A 158 -4.89 -10.43 9.38
CA TYR A 158 -3.89 -11.49 9.29
C TYR A 158 -3.73 -12.03 7.86
N GLY A 159 -2.49 -12.33 7.46
CA GLY A 159 -2.22 -13.16 6.29
C GLY A 159 -2.57 -12.54 4.94
N ASN A 160 -2.78 -11.21 4.87
CA ASN A 160 -2.95 -10.52 3.60
C ASN A 160 -1.66 -10.60 2.77
N ASP A 161 -1.79 -10.82 1.47
CA ASP A 161 -0.69 -11.16 0.59
C ASP A 161 -0.67 -10.29 -0.66
N VAL A 162 0.39 -9.51 -0.80
CA VAL A 162 0.67 -8.61 -1.92
C VAL A 162 1.84 -9.18 -2.71
N GLY A 163 1.52 -9.86 -3.82
CA GLY A 163 2.48 -10.34 -4.81
C GLY A 163 2.91 -11.82 -4.67
N GLY A 164 2.53 -12.52 -3.59
CA GLY A 164 2.61 -13.97 -3.51
C GLY A 164 4.02 -14.52 -3.29
N ASN A 165 4.30 -15.71 -3.84
CA ASN A 165 5.52 -16.48 -3.58
C ASN A 165 6.43 -16.66 -4.81
N SER A 166 6.09 -16.04 -5.94
CA SER A 166 6.88 -16.09 -7.16
C SER A 166 6.69 -14.83 -8.01
N THR A 167 7.56 -14.62 -9.00
CA THR A 167 7.43 -13.53 -9.97
C THR A 167 6.16 -13.60 -10.81
N VAL A 168 5.51 -14.75 -10.92
CA VAL A 168 4.25 -14.93 -11.68
C VAL A 168 3.06 -14.23 -11.00
N THR A 169 3.10 -14.11 -9.67
CA THR A 169 2.05 -13.46 -8.86
C THR A 169 2.38 -12.02 -8.49
N GLY A 170 3.60 -11.55 -8.78
CA GLY A 170 4.07 -10.21 -8.42
C GLY A 170 3.21 -9.09 -9.03
N ASN A 171 2.88 -8.07 -8.24
CA ASN A 171 2.22 -6.89 -8.78
C ASN A 171 3.23 -5.93 -9.41
N THR A 172 2.74 -5.12 -10.35
CA THR A 172 3.44 -3.96 -10.89
C THR A 172 2.78 -2.71 -10.35
N ILE A 173 3.48 -1.95 -9.50
CA ILE A 173 2.98 -0.73 -8.87
C ILE A 173 3.80 0.43 -9.40
N ILE A 174 3.22 1.23 -10.28
CA ILE A 174 3.96 2.22 -11.07
C ILE A 174 3.31 3.60 -11.08
N ASP A 175 4.12 4.63 -11.31
CA ASP A 175 3.66 6.02 -11.47
C ASP A 175 2.76 6.51 -10.32
N PHE A 176 3.10 6.08 -9.10
CA PHE A 176 2.40 6.48 -7.87
C PHE A 176 3.06 7.69 -7.20
N GLY A 177 2.31 8.41 -6.36
CA GLY A 177 2.76 9.68 -5.81
C GLY A 177 3.00 10.71 -6.94
N GLY A 178 3.92 11.66 -6.77
CA GLY A 178 4.28 12.59 -7.86
C GLY A 178 3.14 13.48 -8.40
N ALA A 179 2.16 13.85 -7.57
CA ALA A 179 1.17 14.85 -7.92
C ALA A 179 1.82 16.20 -8.29
N THR A 180 1.16 17.02 -9.12
CA THR A 180 1.68 18.33 -9.56
C THR A 180 1.98 19.28 -8.39
N ALA A 181 1.31 19.09 -7.25
CA ALA A 181 1.62 19.74 -5.98
C ALA A 181 1.59 18.69 -4.85
N ALA A 182 2.54 17.74 -4.90
CA ALA A 182 2.66 16.65 -3.92
C ALA A 182 2.95 17.17 -2.50
N ALA A 183 1.88 17.43 -1.74
CA ALA A 183 1.94 17.95 -0.38
C ALA A 183 1.86 16.88 0.71
N LEU A 184 1.51 15.64 0.35
CA LEU A 184 1.29 14.54 1.29
C LEU A 184 2.13 13.31 0.97
N PRO A 185 2.33 12.40 1.94
CA PRO A 185 3.08 11.18 1.72
C PRO A 185 2.46 10.26 0.66
N ALA A 186 3.31 9.53 -0.04
CA ALA A 186 2.94 8.50 -1.01
C ALA A 186 3.67 7.18 -0.73
N ALA A 187 3.06 6.06 -1.12
CA ALA A 187 3.65 4.73 -0.93
C ALA A 187 3.28 3.73 -2.02
N GLY A 188 4.18 2.83 -2.39
CA GLY A 188 3.82 1.70 -3.24
C GLY A 188 2.90 0.74 -2.48
N ILE A 189 3.38 0.26 -1.32
CA ILE A 189 2.62 -0.56 -0.37
C ILE A 189 2.72 0.08 1.02
N ARG A 190 1.58 0.29 1.68
CA ARG A 190 1.49 0.79 3.05
C ARG A 190 0.65 -0.17 3.87
N THR A 191 1.19 -0.62 5.00
CA THR A 191 0.43 -1.43 5.97
C THR A 191 0.31 -0.72 7.31
N PHE A 192 -0.68 -1.07 8.10
CA PHE A 192 -0.84 -0.71 9.52
C PHE A 192 -1.60 -1.83 10.22
N ALA A 193 -1.15 -2.28 11.39
CA ALA A 193 -1.77 -3.35 12.16
C ALA A 193 -2.08 -4.63 11.36
N GLN A 194 -1.09 -5.09 10.58
CA GLN A 194 -1.17 -6.31 9.77
C GLN A 194 -0.22 -7.37 10.32
N TYR A 195 -0.72 -8.60 10.48
CA TYR A 195 0.01 -9.72 11.06
C TYR A 195 0.24 -10.80 10.01
N ASN A 196 1.47 -11.31 9.91
CA ASN A 196 1.87 -12.29 8.89
C ASN A 196 1.59 -11.80 7.46
N VAL A 197 1.69 -10.49 7.26
CA VAL A 197 1.57 -9.87 5.94
C VAL A 197 2.77 -10.25 5.07
N ASN A 198 2.49 -10.53 3.80
CA ASN A 198 3.50 -10.77 2.78
C ASN A 198 3.46 -9.65 1.73
N ALA A 199 4.58 -8.97 1.52
CA ALA A 199 4.77 -8.03 0.42
C ALA A 199 5.99 -8.50 -0.39
N SER A 200 5.77 -9.41 -1.33
CA SER A 200 6.87 -10.08 -2.03
C SER A 200 6.69 -10.11 -3.54
N TYR A 201 7.81 -10.18 -4.27
CA TYR A 201 7.85 -10.27 -5.73
C TYR A 201 7.22 -9.10 -6.49
N ASN A 202 6.99 -7.96 -5.84
CA ASN A 202 6.42 -6.79 -6.50
C ASN A 202 7.50 -5.97 -7.23
N THR A 203 7.12 -5.40 -8.36
CA THR A 203 7.89 -4.35 -9.04
C THR A 203 7.27 -3.00 -8.69
N ILE A 204 8.03 -2.13 -8.02
CA ILE A 204 7.57 -0.85 -7.49
C ILE A 204 8.41 0.27 -8.09
N ASN A 205 7.78 1.19 -8.84
CA ASN A 205 8.47 2.32 -9.46
C ASN A 205 7.58 3.56 -9.51
N ASN A 206 7.83 4.55 -8.66
CA ASN A 206 6.95 5.73 -8.57
C ASN A 206 7.01 6.65 -9.79
N ASN A 207 8.03 6.53 -10.64
CA ASN A 207 8.13 7.34 -11.86
C ASN A 207 8.91 6.60 -12.95
N THR A 208 8.18 6.04 -13.92
CA THR A 208 8.72 5.32 -15.07
C THR A 208 9.31 6.23 -16.15
N GLY A 209 9.23 7.55 -15.98
CA GLY A 209 9.67 8.57 -16.94
C GLY A 209 8.51 9.38 -17.55
N ALA A 210 7.27 8.91 -17.39
CA ALA A 210 6.06 9.64 -17.78
C ALA A 210 5.54 10.59 -16.66
N GLY A 211 6.17 10.56 -15.48
CA GLY A 211 5.68 11.21 -14.27
C GLY A 211 6.55 12.34 -13.72
N ILE A 212 6.07 12.94 -12.62
CA ILE A 212 6.81 13.91 -11.81
C ILE A 212 7.39 13.16 -10.61
N ASN A 213 8.63 13.45 -10.23
CA ASN A 213 9.21 12.92 -9.00
C ASN A 213 8.43 13.46 -7.78
N HIS A 214 8.29 12.65 -6.73
CA HIS A 214 7.50 13.07 -5.58
C HIS A 214 8.26 14.05 -4.70
N THR A 215 7.60 15.10 -4.21
CA THR A 215 8.23 16.20 -3.46
C THR A 215 7.96 16.15 -1.96
N ASN A 216 7.39 15.06 -1.44
CA ASN A 216 7.15 14.82 -0.02
C ASN A 216 7.70 13.44 0.41
N ILE A 217 7.30 12.93 1.57
CA ILE A 217 7.71 11.61 2.06
C ILE A 217 7.27 10.54 1.07
N LEU A 218 8.25 9.82 0.52
CA LEU A 218 8.02 8.77 -0.47
C LEU A 218 8.55 7.43 0.03
N ARG A 219 7.73 6.39 -0.04
CA ARG A 219 8.11 5.04 0.40
C ARG A 219 7.81 4.00 -0.68
N GLY A 220 8.72 3.07 -0.94
CA GLY A 220 8.39 1.91 -1.77
C GLY A 220 7.43 0.98 -1.03
N ILE A 221 7.91 0.41 0.07
CA ILE A 221 7.12 -0.42 0.99
C ILE A 221 7.28 0.14 2.40
N VAL A 222 6.17 0.42 3.07
CA VAL A 222 6.14 0.78 4.48
C VAL A 222 5.29 -0.19 5.28
N LEU A 223 5.95 -0.93 6.15
CA LEU A 223 5.28 -1.71 7.19
C LEU A 223 5.07 -0.80 8.39
N SER A 224 3.93 -0.13 8.51
CA SER A 224 3.66 0.70 9.68
C SER A 224 3.39 -0.16 10.92
N THR A 225 3.27 0.50 12.08
CA THR A 225 3.16 -0.15 13.38
C THR A 225 2.16 -1.32 13.40
N ALA A 226 2.63 -2.48 13.83
CA ALA A 226 1.84 -3.65 14.20
C ALA A 226 2.61 -4.37 15.32
N LEU A 227 2.02 -4.43 16.52
CA LEU A 227 2.78 -4.83 17.70
C LEU A 227 3.06 -6.32 17.70
N SER A 228 4.32 -6.72 17.88
CA SER A 228 4.73 -8.14 17.90
C SER A 228 4.33 -8.92 16.64
N ALA A 229 4.07 -8.23 15.52
CA ALA A 229 3.66 -8.89 14.28
C ALA A 229 4.84 -9.60 13.61
N ASN A 230 4.51 -10.66 12.87
CA ASN A 230 5.39 -11.17 11.82
C ASN A 230 5.10 -10.40 10.52
N ALA A 231 6.12 -10.16 9.71
CA ALA A 231 5.94 -9.58 8.38
C ALA A 231 7.08 -10.03 7.45
N THR A 232 6.76 -10.16 6.16
CA THR A 232 7.70 -10.58 5.13
C THR A 232 7.72 -9.58 3.98
N VAL A 233 8.92 -9.13 3.60
CA VAL A 233 9.19 -8.27 2.45
C VAL A 233 10.31 -8.89 1.63
N ASN A 234 9.98 -9.72 0.64
CA ASN A 234 10.99 -10.47 -0.10
C ASN A 234 10.94 -10.30 -1.62
N ASN A 235 12.10 -10.38 -2.27
CA ASN A 235 12.20 -10.45 -3.73
C ASN A 235 11.51 -9.30 -4.48
N ASN A 236 11.36 -8.12 -3.87
CA ASN A 236 10.80 -6.96 -4.56
C ASN A 236 11.89 -6.25 -5.38
N THR A 237 11.50 -5.66 -6.51
CA THR A 237 12.33 -4.69 -7.24
C THR A 237 11.77 -3.29 -7.00
N ILE A 238 12.57 -2.40 -6.44
CA ILE A 238 12.11 -1.09 -5.96
C ILE A 238 12.95 0.02 -6.56
N THR A 239 12.28 0.98 -7.19
CA THR A 239 12.84 2.22 -7.74
C THR A 239 12.04 3.39 -7.19
N ILE A 240 12.71 4.31 -6.50
CA ILE A 240 12.09 5.46 -5.85
C ILE A 240 12.81 6.74 -6.27
N LYS A 241 12.09 7.62 -6.95
CA LYS A 241 12.52 8.92 -7.45
C LYS A 241 11.83 10.04 -6.68
N SER A 242 12.58 10.59 -5.74
CA SER A 242 12.19 11.68 -4.86
C SER A 242 12.87 12.98 -5.31
N ASP A 243 12.08 14.04 -5.39
CA ASP A 243 12.51 15.44 -5.43
C ASP A 243 12.07 16.13 -4.12
N ALA A 244 11.96 15.39 -3.02
CA ALA A 244 11.56 15.92 -1.73
C ALA A 244 12.75 16.47 -0.94
N THR A 245 12.48 17.48 -0.13
CA THR A 245 13.33 17.84 1.02
C THR A 245 12.98 17.02 2.27
N ALA A 246 12.01 16.10 2.17
CA ALA A 246 11.61 15.14 3.19
C ALA A 246 12.30 13.77 2.98
N SER A 247 12.23 12.88 3.97
CA SER A 247 12.82 11.55 3.88
C SER A 247 12.14 10.69 2.81
N ALA A 248 12.92 9.86 2.14
CA ALA A 248 12.41 8.84 1.23
C ALA A 248 13.06 7.49 1.54
N SER A 249 12.31 6.40 1.36
CA SER A 249 12.78 5.05 1.67
C SER A 249 12.38 4.03 0.60
N GLY A 250 13.28 3.09 0.30
CA GLY A 250 12.92 1.90 -0.49
C GLY A 250 11.99 1.00 0.30
N ILE A 251 12.46 0.53 1.46
CA ILE A 251 11.69 -0.26 2.43
C ILE A 251 11.82 0.40 3.81
N GLU A 252 10.71 0.59 4.48
CA GLU A 252 10.65 1.08 5.86
C GLU A 252 9.82 0.13 6.71
N ASN A 253 10.39 -0.31 7.84
CA ASN A 253 9.72 -1.19 8.76
C ASN A 253 9.57 -0.54 10.14
N LEU A 254 8.33 -0.35 10.58
CA LEU A 254 7.92 -0.01 11.95
C LEU A 254 7.15 -1.17 12.62
N SER A 255 6.95 -2.28 11.91
CA SER A 255 6.24 -3.46 12.40
C SER A 255 7.14 -4.37 13.25
N GLY A 256 6.55 -5.09 14.19
CA GLY A 256 7.20 -6.15 14.96
C GLY A 256 7.76 -5.75 16.33
N ALA A 257 7.85 -4.48 16.67
CA ALA A 257 8.06 -4.05 18.06
C ALA A 257 6.75 -4.22 18.84
N THR A 258 6.66 -4.64 20.09
CA THR A 258 7.69 -5.18 21.00
C THR A 258 7.85 -6.69 20.81
N ALA A 259 9.03 -7.24 21.11
CA ALA A 259 9.38 -8.66 20.92
C ALA A 259 8.40 -9.61 21.62
N ALA A 260 7.79 -10.53 20.87
CA ALA A 260 7.00 -11.63 21.42
C ALA A 260 7.03 -12.88 20.51
N ASN A 261 8.22 -13.46 20.36
CA ASN A 261 8.51 -14.60 19.48
C ASN A 261 8.14 -14.35 18.01
N ASN A 262 8.22 -13.10 17.57
CA ASN A 262 7.85 -12.68 16.24
C ASN A 262 9.07 -12.46 15.33
N THR A 263 8.83 -12.54 14.02
CA THR A 263 9.86 -12.49 12.99
C THR A 263 9.55 -11.44 11.93
N ILE A 264 10.49 -10.53 11.71
CA ILE A 264 10.48 -9.62 10.56
C ILE A 264 11.53 -10.10 9.56
N THR A 265 11.10 -10.31 8.32
CA THR A 265 11.95 -10.78 7.22
C THR A 265 11.96 -9.75 6.09
N ILE A 266 13.13 -9.23 5.72
CA ILE A 266 13.34 -8.29 4.62
C ILE A 266 14.51 -8.80 3.79
N ASN A 267 14.26 -9.74 2.86
CA ASN A 267 15.33 -10.47 2.17
C ASN A 267 15.23 -10.42 0.65
N ASN A 268 16.39 -10.52 -0.02
CA ASN A 268 16.46 -10.67 -1.48
C ASN A 268 15.80 -9.53 -2.28
N ASN A 269 15.63 -8.34 -1.71
CA ASN A 269 15.08 -7.20 -2.44
C ASN A 269 16.17 -6.53 -3.28
N LEU A 270 15.80 -6.10 -4.48
CA LEU A 270 16.62 -5.27 -5.35
C LEU A 270 16.14 -3.82 -5.26
N ILE A 271 16.95 -2.95 -4.64
CA ILE A 271 16.68 -1.52 -4.58
C ILE A 271 17.62 -0.85 -5.58
N THR A 272 17.05 -0.37 -6.69
CA THR A 272 17.83 0.04 -7.86
C THR A 272 17.30 1.29 -8.53
N GLY A 273 18.20 2.12 -9.05
CA GLY A 273 17.84 3.29 -9.85
C GLY A 273 17.14 4.38 -9.04
N CYS A 274 17.25 4.36 -7.71
CA CYS A 274 16.61 5.34 -6.84
C CYS A 274 17.33 6.69 -6.92
N THR A 275 16.58 7.78 -6.89
CA THR A 275 17.11 9.15 -6.88
C THR A 275 16.48 9.95 -5.75
N SER A 276 17.29 10.73 -5.03
CA SER A 276 16.82 11.74 -4.07
C SER A 276 17.51 13.07 -4.37
N SER A 277 16.94 13.85 -5.29
CA SER A 277 17.65 14.95 -5.96
C SER A 277 17.67 16.25 -5.14
N LEU A 278 16.66 16.49 -4.29
CA LEU A 278 16.53 17.71 -3.47
C LEU A 278 16.73 17.46 -1.97
N ALA A 279 17.10 16.25 -1.57
CA ALA A 279 17.47 15.99 -0.18
C ALA A 279 18.77 16.72 0.17
N THR A 280 18.70 17.67 1.11
CA THR A 280 19.87 18.39 1.64
C THR A 280 20.34 17.75 2.96
N THR A 281 19.50 17.82 4.00
CA THR A 281 19.77 17.27 5.33
C THR A 281 19.07 15.95 5.60
N GLN A 282 18.00 15.65 4.86
CA GLN A 282 17.23 14.43 5.09
C GLN A 282 17.88 13.20 4.45
N ILE A 283 17.67 12.07 5.11
CA ILE A 283 18.27 10.80 4.73
C ILE A 283 17.38 10.10 3.71
N TRP A 284 18.01 9.63 2.63
CA TRP A 284 17.42 8.60 1.78
C TRP A 284 17.82 7.24 2.34
N TYR A 285 16.84 6.40 2.64
CA TYR A 285 17.06 5.07 3.19
C TYR A 285 16.85 4.01 2.10
N GLY A 286 17.78 3.09 1.98
CA GLY A 286 17.55 1.88 1.22
C GLY A 286 16.56 0.99 1.95
N ILE A 287 16.99 0.51 3.12
CA ILE A 287 16.16 -0.24 4.07
C ILE A 287 16.27 0.42 5.44
N TRP A 288 15.16 0.94 5.94
CA TRP A 288 15.06 1.51 7.29
C TRP A 288 14.24 0.62 8.21
N ASN A 289 14.92 -0.19 9.03
CA ASN A 289 14.27 -0.92 10.11
C ASN A 289 14.15 -0.02 11.35
N ASN A 290 13.05 0.74 11.42
CA ASN A 290 12.68 1.62 12.52
C ASN A 290 11.97 0.89 13.69
N ALA A 291 11.73 -0.42 13.56
CA ALA A 291 11.26 -1.27 14.65
C ALA A 291 12.45 -1.88 15.41
N ALA A 292 12.85 -1.26 16.52
CA ALA A 292 14.05 -1.63 17.26
C ALA A 292 13.93 -2.87 18.17
N SER A 293 12.85 -3.67 18.10
CA SER A 293 12.63 -4.71 19.12
C SER A 293 11.77 -5.91 18.71
N CYS A 294 11.82 -6.41 17.47
CA CYS A 294 11.24 -7.74 17.19
C CYS A 294 12.11 -8.87 17.80
N SER A 295 11.55 -10.06 18.02
CA SER A 295 12.35 -11.18 18.55
C SER A 295 13.38 -11.71 17.55
N HIS A 296 13.02 -11.77 16.26
CA HIS A 296 13.89 -12.27 15.21
C HIS A 296 13.84 -11.33 14.01
N LEU A 297 14.98 -10.71 13.68
CA LEU A 297 15.13 -9.85 12.52
C LEU A 297 16.03 -10.52 11.48
N SER A 298 15.53 -10.66 10.25
CA SER A 298 16.30 -11.12 9.11
C SER A 298 16.30 -10.04 8.02
N ILE A 299 17.46 -9.42 7.79
CA ILE A 299 17.68 -8.49 6.68
C ILE A 299 18.93 -8.97 5.92
N SER A 300 18.74 -9.71 4.84
CA SER A 300 19.83 -10.43 4.16
C SER A 300 19.62 -10.49 2.64
N ASN A 301 20.73 -10.58 1.90
CA ASN A 301 20.75 -10.70 0.43
C ASN A 301 20.02 -9.58 -0.33
N ASN A 302 19.79 -8.43 0.30
CA ASN A 302 19.29 -7.25 -0.40
C ASN A 302 20.41 -6.62 -1.22
N THR A 303 20.09 -6.20 -2.44
CA THR A 303 21.04 -5.63 -3.40
C THR A 303 20.69 -4.18 -3.66
N PHE A 304 21.70 -3.30 -3.56
CA PHE A 304 21.58 -1.87 -3.84
C PHE A 304 22.45 -1.52 -5.04
N THR A 305 21.87 -1.03 -6.12
CA THR A 305 22.62 -0.70 -7.35
C THR A 305 22.10 0.58 -7.98
N ASN A 306 23.00 1.41 -8.53
CA ASN A 306 22.62 2.63 -9.27
C ASN A 306 21.68 3.59 -8.49
N ASN A 307 21.86 3.69 -7.17
CA ASN A 307 21.10 4.61 -6.32
C ASN A 307 21.93 5.88 -6.07
N THR A 308 21.30 7.05 -6.17
CA THR A 308 21.96 8.36 -6.01
C THR A 308 21.17 9.29 -5.11
N THR A 309 21.87 10.05 -4.26
CA THR A 309 21.27 11.06 -3.38
C THR A 309 22.16 12.29 -3.31
N ASN A 310 21.55 13.48 -3.21
CA ASN A 310 22.25 14.74 -2.98
C ASN A 310 22.38 15.10 -1.48
N ALA A 311 21.93 14.21 -0.59
CA ALA A 311 22.00 14.43 0.86
C ALA A 311 23.45 14.62 1.32
N THR A 312 23.73 15.73 2.01
CA THR A 312 25.07 16.08 2.49
C THR A 312 25.35 15.59 3.91
N THR A 313 24.34 15.07 4.60
CA THR A 313 24.43 14.52 5.96
C THR A 313 23.53 13.29 6.12
N GLY A 314 24.02 12.26 6.81
CA GLY A 314 23.28 11.02 7.10
C GLY A 314 23.66 9.85 6.19
N ALA A 315 23.56 8.62 6.72
CA ALA A 315 24.07 7.42 6.05
C ALA A 315 23.15 6.94 4.94
N VAL A 316 23.72 6.70 3.76
CA VAL A 316 23.13 5.97 2.65
C VAL A 316 23.30 4.48 2.94
N ILE A 317 22.25 3.80 3.45
CA ILE A 317 22.21 2.34 3.59
C ILE A 317 20.80 1.84 3.30
#